data_AF-A0A7S7T3U2-F1
#
_entry.id   AF-A0A7S7T3U2-F1
#
_cell.length_a   1.000
_cell.length_b   1.000
_cell.length_c   1.000
_cell.angle_alpha   90.00
_cell.angle_beta   90.00
_cell.angle_gamma   90.00
#
_symmetry.space_group_name_H-M   'P 1'
#
loop_
_entity.id
_entity.type
_entity.pdbx_description
1 polymer ?
#
loop_
_entity_poly.entity_id
_entity_poly.type
_entity_poly.pdbx_seq_one_letter_code
_entity_poly.pdbx_strand_id
1 'polypeptide(L)'
;MTPTIDSLQLHKLRDALTEPVADTLVAPSEFNAVLNARGLYHTTQFVLRLSPRIHELVDAITVGETDGYDPDELLSAYSTYLHETIHWWQHVGSTAGLILSLCYPAQCVANMEHLRDVVKLIGPKKSVKTWAENELRAGTPASDEALIEANRAVNNTIDTEFYKVLTVTPLNAAQLFQDPYFECVGHSYGVAYANTLHALIDSCGFSQSSLPDPEEWTEPLNTLREARKEGFYHGSPIRRARVGLLDIFEGQARFNQLQFLHTVGGPADCEYYRNAGYFKGAYVSGFEEFRRLTGFDWPTYIDDPLVSLFLLICDLAINPTRGFPFPLDGPNDIIIDIDPGARFTRLCAAAKDSPALARAIQTRSLEDYVNVAGELTSRCGYDHPMAALETIVNLMDDDVGAAALMREWKTFRFSRSNQPIRVMVSHFLSFCRDKYEHPEFFCWPGAYVGGSNATDKYRELLIRNLSLFSDRPDDDGIFPRKVPGRDQAAVQETLNVFFGSTLLYHLTRQWILEDGAFCYDFHWLTGRRENDDLVAWAKAMFEATFGAHPDDFELVTSSATKDSRSSK
;
A
#
# COMPACT_ATOMS: atom_id res chain seq x y z
N MET A 1 54.76 19.52 2.72
CA MET A 1 53.76 19.07 3.70
C MET A 1 52.61 18.49 2.90
N THR A 2 52.63 17.18 2.72
CA THR A 2 51.67 16.42 1.93
C THR A 2 50.61 15.91 2.90
N PRO A 3 49.31 16.21 2.74
CA PRO A 3 48.31 15.68 3.64
C PRO A 3 48.12 14.19 3.33
N THR A 4 48.47 13.35 4.29
CA THR A 4 48.10 11.94 4.35
C THR A 4 46.59 11.84 4.42
N ILE A 5 45.99 11.28 3.36
CA ILE A 5 44.59 10.87 3.33
C ILE A 5 44.47 9.67 4.29
N ASP A 6 43.58 9.82 5.27
CA ASP A 6 43.30 8.86 6.32
C ASP A 6 42.85 7.52 5.73
N SER A 7 43.40 6.40 6.20
CA SER A 7 43.06 5.06 5.71
C SER A 7 41.59 4.70 5.94
N LEU A 8 40.90 5.41 6.83
CA LEU A 8 39.45 5.32 7.03
C LEU A 8 38.63 5.94 5.88
N GLN A 9 39.16 6.96 5.17
CA GLN A 9 38.48 7.56 4.01
C GLN A 9 38.66 6.72 2.75
N LEU A 10 39.79 6.01 2.61
CA LEU A 10 39.99 5.09 1.49
C LEU A 10 39.10 3.83 1.58
N HIS A 11 38.78 3.36 2.79
CA HIS A 11 37.84 2.24 2.98
C HIS A 11 36.40 2.65 2.65
N LYS A 12 35.97 3.84 3.09
CA LYS A 12 34.64 4.41 2.74
C LYS A 12 34.47 4.72 1.25
N LEU A 13 35.55 5.06 0.55
CA LEU A 13 35.55 5.22 -0.92
C LEU A 13 35.59 3.88 -1.66
N ARG A 14 36.07 2.80 -1.03
CA ARG A 14 36.12 1.47 -1.65
C ARG A 14 34.76 0.77 -1.55
N ASP A 15 34.03 0.96 -0.46
CA ASP A 15 32.66 0.46 -0.31
C ASP A 15 31.67 1.23 -1.22
N ALA A 16 31.97 2.48 -1.57
CA ALA A 16 31.23 3.28 -2.57
C ALA A 16 31.61 3.00 -4.04
N LEU A 17 32.59 2.11 -4.28
CA LEU A 17 33.07 1.75 -5.62
C LEU A 17 32.92 0.25 -5.92
N THR A 18 32.18 -0.47 -5.08
CA THR A 18 31.73 -1.85 -5.31
C THR A 18 30.22 -1.93 -5.26
N GLU A 19 29.53 -1.01 -5.93
CA GLU A 19 28.10 -1.13 -6.23
C GLU A 19 27.88 -2.38 -7.11
N PRO A 20 27.09 -3.37 -6.66
CA PRO A 20 26.37 -4.22 -7.58
C PRO A 20 25.30 -3.35 -8.25
N VAL A 21 25.32 -3.38 -9.58
CA VAL A 21 24.33 -2.89 -10.53
C VAL A 21 22.90 -2.76 -9.95
N ALA A 22 22.44 -1.50 -9.88
CA ALA A 22 21.06 -1.02 -9.72
C ALA A 22 20.23 -1.65 -8.59
N ASP A 23 20.19 -0.98 -7.43
CA ASP A 23 19.08 -1.09 -6.48
C ASP A 23 17.76 -0.91 -7.24
N THR A 24 16.93 -1.95 -7.30
CA THR A 24 15.55 -1.86 -7.81
C THR A 24 14.87 -0.71 -7.09
N LEU A 25 14.38 0.31 -7.81
CA LEU A 25 13.69 1.44 -7.19
C LEU A 25 12.46 0.92 -6.42
N VAL A 26 12.51 0.99 -5.09
CA VAL A 26 11.43 0.51 -4.21
C VAL A 26 10.57 1.69 -3.80
N ALA A 27 9.24 1.54 -3.90
CA ALA A 27 8.31 2.53 -3.36
C ALA A 27 8.39 2.57 -1.83
N PRO A 28 8.22 3.73 -1.19
CA PRO A 28 8.17 3.81 0.27
C PRO A 28 7.10 2.87 0.85
N SER A 29 7.48 2.09 1.86
CA SER A 29 6.57 1.21 2.61
C SER A 29 6.16 1.77 3.97
N GLU A 30 6.64 2.97 4.30
CA GLU A 30 6.50 3.64 5.59
C GLU A 30 5.77 4.98 5.44
N PHE A 31 4.72 5.19 6.22
CA PHE A 31 3.96 6.44 6.33
C PHE A 31 4.12 6.97 7.76
N ASN A 32 4.68 8.17 7.92
CA ASN A 32 5.13 8.67 9.23
C ASN A 32 4.15 9.74 9.74
N ALA A 33 3.85 9.83 11.05
CA ALA A 33 3.29 11.04 11.64
C ALA A 33 4.37 12.00 12.16
N VAL A 34 4.44 13.21 11.59
CA VAL A 34 5.15 14.45 12.00
C VAL A 34 6.46 14.29 12.78
N LEU A 35 7.57 14.75 12.15
CA LEU A 35 8.85 15.11 12.77
C LEU A 35 9.48 14.00 13.63
N ASN A 36 10.00 12.97 12.97
CA ASN A 36 10.84 11.90 13.53
C ASN A 36 10.20 11.11 14.69
N ALA A 37 9.53 10.00 14.32
CA ALA A 37 9.27 8.81 15.15
C ALA A 37 8.27 8.93 16.31
N ARG A 38 7.06 9.47 16.08
CA ARG A 38 5.93 9.34 17.04
C ARG A 38 4.93 8.24 16.69
N GLY A 39 4.75 7.94 15.40
CA GLY A 39 3.93 6.86 14.88
C GLY A 39 4.32 6.50 13.44
N LEU A 40 4.03 5.26 13.03
CA LEU A 40 4.33 4.70 11.71
C LEU A 40 3.32 3.61 11.33
N TYR A 41 2.72 3.69 10.14
CA TYR A 41 2.09 2.53 9.50
C TYR A 41 3.00 1.94 8.43
N HIS A 42 3.26 0.62 8.53
CA HIS A 42 4.11 -0.09 7.57
C HIS A 42 3.27 -1.03 6.68
N THR A 43 3.34 -0.83 5.37
CA THR A 43 2.40 -1.44 4.41
C THR A 43 2.67 -2.90 4.06
N THR A 44 3.94 -3.33 4.10
CA THR A 44 4.30 -4.75 3.90
C THR A 44 4.28 -5.56 5.20
N GLN A 45 4.36 -4.90 6.36
CA GLN A 45 4.28 -5.51 7.69
C GLN A 45 2.87 -5.44 8.30
N PHE A 46 1.97 -4.64 7.71
CA PHE A 46 0.58 -4.45 8.17
C PHE A 46 0.45 -4.06 9.65
N VAL A 47 1.40 -3.26 10.15
CA VAL A 47 1.50 -2.89 11.56
C VAL A 47 1.43 -1.39 11.76
N LEU A 48 0.71 -0.99 12.80
CA LEU A 48 0.69 0.37 13.31
C LEU A 48 1.64 0.46 14.51
N ARG A 49 2.66 1.27 14.41
CA ARG A 49 3.65 1.51 15.48
C ARG A 49 3.44 2.88 16.09
N LEU A 50 3.58 2.98 17.41
CA LEU A 50 3.55 4.26 18.13
C LEU A 50 4.74 4.33 19.07
N SER A 51 5.26 5.54 19.28
CA SER A 51 6.27 5.73 20.31
C SER A 51 5.71 5.37 21.70
N PRO A 52 6.56 4.88 22.64
CA PRO A 52 6.13 4.49 23.98
C PRO A 52 5.28 5.53 24.71
N ARG A 53 5.64 6.82 24.58
CA ARG A 53 4.90 7.93 25.19
C ARG A 53 3.50 8.08 24.59
N ILE A 54 3.34 7.87 23.29
CA ILE A 54 2.03 7.98 22.63
C ILE A 54 1.15 6.81 23.03
N HIS A 55 1.69 5.60 23.14
CA HIS A 55 0.98 4.45 23.71
C HIS A 55 0.44 4.75 25.11
N GLU A 56 1.31 5.19 26.02
CA GLU A 56 0.93 5.54 27.40
C GLU A 56 -0.24 6.55 27.44
N LEU A 57 -0.15 7.62 26.65
CA LEU A 57 -1.16 8.68 26.62
C LEU A 57 -2.48 8.21 25.98
N VAL A 58 -2.42 7.44 24.90
CA VAL A 58 -3.62 6.90 24.22
C VAL A 58 -4.32 5.86 25.09
N ASP A 59 -3.55 5.02 25.79
CA ASP A 59 -4.10 4.06 26.75
C ASP A 59 -4.79 4.78 27.90
N ALA A 60 -4.17 5.80 28.49
CA ALA A 60 -4.76 6.63 29.53
C ALA A 60 -6.11 7.24 29.11
N ILE A 61 -6.21 7.75 27.88
CA ILE A 61 -7.47 8.27 27.31
C ILE A 61 -8.50 7.13 27.17
N THR A 62 -8.07 5.97 26.69
CA THR A 62 -8.95 4.84 26.39
C THR A 62 -9.52 4.20 27.66
N VAL A 63 -8.74 4.14 28.74
CA VAL A 63 -9.19 3.61 30.05
C VAL A 63 -9.84 4.67 30.95
N GLY A 64 -9.75 5.95 30.57
CA GLY A 64 -10.29 7.08 31.34
C GLY A 64 -9.43 7.51 32.53
N GLU A 65 -8.18 7.05 32.61
CA GLU A 65 -7.23 7.36 33.68
C GLU A 65 -6.32 8.53 33.27
N THR A 66 -6.91 9.72 33.13
CA THR A 66 -6.22 10.92 32.61
C THR A 66 -5.68 11.86 33.69
N ASP A 67 -5.92 11.55 34.97
CA ASP A 67 -5.46 12.36 36.10
C ASP A 67 -3.92 12.46 36.11
N GLY A 68 -3.40 13.69 36.13
CA GLY A 68 -1.96 13.96 36.20
C GLY A 68 -1.26 14.14 34.85
N TYR A 69 -1.97 13.96 33.73
CA TYR A 69 -1.46 14.28 32.39
C TYR A 69 -1.85 15.70 31.95
N ASP A 70 -1.04 16.29 31.07
CA ASP A 70 -1.38 17.55 30.39
C ASP A 70 -2.47 17.27 29.33
N PRO A 71 -3.65 17.92 29.40
CA PRO A 71 -4.70 17.76 28.40
C PRO A 71 -4.24 18.01 26.96
N ASP A 72 -3.37 18.99 26.74
CA ASP A 72 -2.88 19.29 25.39
C ASP A 72 -1.98 18.17 24.85
N GLU A 73 -1.22 17.52 25.74
CA GLU A 73 -0.38 16.36 25.41
C GLU A 73 -1.24 15.14 25.07
N LEU A 74 -2.31 14.88 25.84
CA LEU A 74 -3.28 13.81 25.58
C LEU A 74 -3.95 13.99 24.20
N LEU A 75 -4.45 15.20 23.91
CA LEU A 75 -5.11 15.49 22.64
C LEU A 75 -4.14 15.40 21.45
N SER A 76 -2.90 15.87 21.63
CA SER A 76 -1.85 15.72 20.61
C SER A 76 -1.53 14.25 20.33
N ALA A 77 -1.43 13.42 21.37
CA ALA A 77 -1.18 11.99 21.25
C ALA A 77 -2.33 11.27 20.54
N TYR A 78 -3.57 11.55 20.93
CA TYR A 78 -4.75 10.97 20.27
C TYR A 78 -4.85 11.41 18.80
N SER A 79 -4.50 12.66 18.47
CA SER A 79 -4.47 13.13 17.10
C SER A 79 -3.46 12.36 16.23
N THR A 80 -2.31 11.99 16.81
CA THR A 80 -1.29 11.16 16.15
C THR A 80 -1.81 9.74 15.93
N TYR A 81 -2.44 9.16 16.95
CA TYR A 81 -3.08 7.85 16.83
C TYR A 81 -4.18 7.82 15.76
N LEU A 82 -5.01 8.87 15.68
CA LEU A 82 -6.02 9.01 14.64
C LEU A 82 -5.40 9.07 13.24
N HIS A 83 -4.31 9.82 13.07
CA HIS A 83 -3.58 9.92 11.80
C HIS A 83 -3.12 8.53 11.31
N GLU A 84 -2.48 7.75 12.19
CA GLU A 84 -2.04 6.39 11.85
C GLU A 84 -3.22 5.42 11.64
N THR A 85 -4.32 5.61 12.35
CA THR A 85 -5.56 4.85 12.14
C THR A 85 -6.14 5.12 10.76
N ILE A 86 -6.08 6.36 10.28
CA ILE A 86 -6.51 6.72 8.92
C ILE A 86 -5.61 6.06 7.87
N HIS A 87 -4.30 5.96 8.09
CA HIS A 87 -3.42 5.19 7.18
C HIS A 87 -3.83 3.72 7.10
N TRP A 88 -4.13 3.08 8.23
CA TRP A 88 -4.68 1.73 8.20
C TRP A 88 -5.98 1.65 7.36
N TRP A 89 -6.90 2.60 7.53
CA TRP A 89 -8.14 2.65 6.74
C TRP A 89 -7.89 2.87 5.25
N GLN A 90 -6.92 3.71 4.89
CA GLN A 90 -6.53 3.92 3.50
C GLN A 90 -6.01 2.61 2.89
N HIS A 91 -5.21 1.83 3.61
CA HIS A 91 -4.62 0.59 3.12
C HIS A 91 -5.57 -0.61 3.10
N VAL A 92 -6.41 -0.77 4.13
CA VAL A 92 -7.36 -1.89 4.21
C VAL A 92 -8.72 -1.59 3.61
N GLY A 93 -9.12 -0.32 3.58
CA GLY A 93 -10.50 0.09 3.32
C GLY A 93 -10.72 0.86 2.02
N SER A 94 -9.64 1.19 1.28
CA SER A 94 -9.75 1.77 -0.06
C SER A 94 -9.37 0.78 -1.15
N THR A 95 -9.94 0.91 -2.35
CA THR A 95 -9.60 0.03 -3.48
C THR A 95 -8.11 0.10 -3.82
N ALA A 96 -7.55 1.31 -3.97
CA ALA A 96 -6.12 1.46 -4.33
C ALA A 96 -5.21 0.94 -3.21
N GLY A 97 -5.58 1.18 -1.95
CA GLY A 97 -4.86 0.66 -0.79
C GLY A 97 -4.91 -0.86 -0.69
N LEU A 98 -6.06 -1.48 -0.96
CA LEU A 98 -6.21 -2.94 -0.97
C LEU A 98 -5.32 -3.57 -2.04
N ILE A 99 -5.38 -3.06 -3.28
CA ILE A 99 -4.54 -3.58 -4.37
C ILE A 99 -3.06 -3.44 -4.01
N LEU A 100 -2.64 -2.26 -3.55
CA LEU A 100 -1.27 -2.01 -3.11
C LEU A 100 -0.82 -2.97 -2.00
N SER A 101 -1.69 -3.19 -1.00
CA SER A 101 -1.45 -4.10 0.13
C SER A 101 -1.29 -5.54 -0.34
N LEU A 102 -2.12 -5.98 -1.29
CA LEU A 102 -2.12 -7.34 -1.81
C LEU A 102 -1.03 -7.61 -2.85
N CYS A 103 -0.43 -6.58 -3.46
CA CYS A 103 0.69 -6.77 -4.38
C CYS A 103 1.82 -7.63 -3.78
N TYR A 104 2.15 -7.42 -2.50
CA TYR A 104 3.24 -8.15 -1.84
C TYR A 104 2.96 -9.66 -1.67
N PRO A 105 1.84 -10.09 -1.07
CA PRO A 105 1.49 -11.52 -1.05
C PRO A 105 1.22 -12.08 -2.46
N ALA A 106 0.64 -11.30 -3.37
CA ALA A 106 0.35 -11.73 -4.74
C ALA A 106 1.62 -12.05 -5.52
N GLN A 107 2.72 -11.30 -5.33
CA GLN A 107 4.03 -11.62 -5.94
C GLN A 107 4.51 -13.02 -5.56
N CYS A 108 4.26 -13.49 -4.35
CA CYS A 108 4.62 -14.85 -3.95
C CYS A 108 3.67 -15.89 -4.53
N VAL A 109 2.35 -15.64 -4.47
CA VAL A 109 1.33 -16.60 -4.92
C VAL A 109 1.40 -16.80 -6.43
N ALA A 110 1.45 -15.71 -7.21
CA ALA A 110 1.48 -15.74 -8.67
C ALA A 110 2.75 -16.40 -9.24
N ASN A 111 3.85 -16.40 -8.49
CA ASN A 111 5.13 -16.96 -8.96
C ASN A 111 5.44 -18.34 -8.36
N MET A 112 4.56 -18.91 -7.54
CA MET A 112 4.86 -20.13 -6.78
C MET A 112 5.18 -21.34 -7.67
N GLU A 113 4.39 -21.54 -8.73
CA GLU A 113 4.59 -22.65 -9.67
C GLU A 113 5.87 -22.44 -10.50
N HIS A 114 6.05 -21.24 -11.07
CA HIS A 114 7.24 -20.86 -11.82
C HIS A 114 8.52 -21.09 -11.00
N LEU A 115 8.53 -20.70 -9.73
CA LEU A 115 9.68 -20.86 -8.85
C LEU A 115 9.98 -22.33 -8.51
N ARG A 116 8.94 -23.16 -8.33
CA ARG A 116 9.12 -24.61 -8.15
C ARG A 116 9.75 -25.23 -9.39
N ASP A 117 9.34 -24.79 -10.57
CA ASP A 117 9.87 -25.31 -11.82
C ASP A 117 11.30 -24.81 -12.08
N VAL A 118 11.64 -23.57 -11.73
CA VAL A 118 13.02 -23.07 -11.70
C VAL A 118 13.90 -24.00 -10.83
N VAL A 119 13.51 -24.29 -9.59
CA VAL A 119 14.29 -25.18 -8.72
C VAL A 119 14.47 -26.58 -9.33
N LYS A 120 13.43 -27.13 -9.96
CA LYS A 120 13.51 -28.45 -10.61
C LYS A 120 14.44 -28.46 -11.82
N LEU A 121 14.39 -27.40 -12.63
CA LEU A 121 15.10 -27.35 -13.92
C LEU A 121 16.58 -27.00 -13.76
N ILE A 122 16.91 -26.07 -12.86
CA ILE A 122 18.27 -25.50 -12.75
C ILE A 122 18.90 -25.69 -11.37
N GLY A 123 18.17 -26.27 -10.42
CA GLY A 123 18.58 -26.39 -9.03
C GLY A 123 18.38 -25.10 -8.22
N PRO A 124 18.79 -25.10 -6.94
CA PRO A 124 18.62 -23.95 -6.06
C PRO A 124 19.65 -22.86 -6.40
N LYS A 125 19.26 -21.88 -7.21
CA LYS A 125 20.10 -20.72 -7.63
C LYS A 125 19.49 -19.40 -7.13
N LYS A 126 20.33 -18.47 -6.64
CA LYS A 126 19.90 -17.12 -6.19
C LYS A 126 20.88 -16.03 -6.65
N SER A 127 20.43 -14.88 -7.18
CA SER A 127 19.04 -14.53 -7.47
C SER A 127 18.54 -15.15 -8.79
N VAL A 128 17.23 -15.32 -8.92
CA VAL A 128 16.61 -15.78 -10.19
C VAL A 128 16.88 -14.75 -11.30
N LYS A 129 16.78 -13.45 -10.99
CA LYS A 129 17.08 -12.34 -11.91
C LYS A 129 18.50 -12.44 -12.48
N THR A 130 19.52 -12.47 -11.62
CA THR A 130 20.92 -12.49 -12.06
C THR A 130 21.26 -13.76 -12.82
N TRP A 131 20.65 -14.90 -12.45
CA TRP A 131 20.76 -16.13 -13.22
C TRP A 131 20.21 -15.96 -14.65
N ALA A 132 18.97 -15.49 -14.78
CA ALA A 132 18.33 -15.31 -16.10
C ALA A 132 19.11 -14.34 -16.99
N GLU A 133 19.60 -13.22 -16.43
CA GLU A 133 20.44 -12.26 -17.14
C GLU A 133 21.77 -12.86 -17.61
N ASN A 134 22.41 -13.70 -16.79
CA ASN A 134 23.66 -14.37 -17.16
C ASN A 134 23.46 -15.38 -18.30
N GLU A 135 22.39 -16.17 -18.25
CA GLU A 135 22.07 -17.15 -19.30
C GLU A 135 21.72 -16.47 -20.63
N LEU A 136 20.93 -15.40 -20.60
CA LEU A 136 20.65 -14.60 -21.79
C LEU A 136 21.93 -14.01 -22.39
N ARG A 137 22.85 -13.50 -21.56
CA ARG A 137 24.17 -13.01 -22.00
C ARG A 137 25.07 -14.12 -22.54
N ALA A 138 24.96 -15.34 -22.01
CA ALA A 138 25.69 -16.51 -22.50
C ALA A 138 25.16 -17.04 -23.84
N GLY A 139 24.05 -16.50 -24.34
CA GLY A 139 23.45 -16.87 -25.61
C GLY A 139 22.41 -17.99 -25.51
N THR A 140 21.97 -18.33 -24.30
CA THR A 140 20.86 -19.29 -24.10
C THR A 140 19.59 -18.71 -24.75
N PRO A 141 18.89 -19.46 -25.62
CA PRO A 141 17.72 -18.94 -26.32
C PRO A 141 16.59 -18.56 -25.35
N ALA A 142 15.90 -17.45 -25.61
CA ALA A 142 14.74 -17.03 -24.79
C ALA A 142 13.57 -18.04 -24.79
N SER A 143 13.60 -19.03 -25.70
CA SER A 143 12.65 -20.15 -25.73
C SER A 143 13.04 -21.32 -24.82
N ASP A 144 14.17 -21.25 -24.13
CA ASP A 144 14.57 -22.24 -23.13
C ASP A 144 13.55 -22.28 -21.98
N GLU A 145 13.15 -23.49 -21.57
CA GLU A 145 12.08 -23.70 -20.60
C GLU A 145 12.42 -23.07 -19.23
N ALA A 146 13.66 -23.23 -18.77
CA ALA A 146 14.09 -22.66 -17.49
C ALA A 146 14.14 -21.13 -17.53
N LEU A 147 14.60 -20.57 -18.67
CA LEU A 147 14.56 -19.12 -18.88
C LEU A 147 13.14 -18.57 -18.93
N ILE A 148 12.18 -19.27 -19.54
CA ILE A 148 10.78 -18.84 -19.57
C ILE A 148 10.22 -18.74 -18.14
N GLU A 149 10.39 -19.78 -17.34
CA GLU A 149 9.88 -19.81 -15.97
C GLU A 149 10.57 -18.78 -15.06
N ALA A 150 11.89 -18.63 -15.19
CA ALA A 150 12.63 -17.60 -14.46
C ALA A 150 12.21 -16.18 -14.85
N ASN A 151 12.10 -15.88 -16.16
CA ASN A 151 11.71 -14.56 -16.64
C ASN A 151 10.27 -14.21 -16.27
N ARG A 152 9.35 -15.19 -16.25
CA ARG A 152 7.99 -14.98 -15.74
C ARG A 152 8.00 -14.52 -14.28
N ALA A 153 8.71 -15.25 -13.41
CA ALA A 153 8.81 -14.90 -12.00
C ALA A 153 9.45 -13.52 -11.76
N VAL A 154 10.51 -13.21 -12.50
CA VAL A 154 11.23 -11.93 -12.43
C VAL A 154 10.36 -10.78 -12.93
N ASN A 155 9.78 -10.88 -14.14
CA ASN A 155 8.97 -9.83 -14.73
C ASN A 155 7.72 -9.54 -13.89
N ASN A 156 6.98 -10.58 -13.48
CA ASN A 156 5.81 -10.43 -12.61
C ASN A 156 6.13 -9.64 -11.33
N THR A 157 7.30 -9.92 -10.75
CA THR A 157 7.74 -9.25 -9.52
C THR A 157 8.17 -7.81 -9.79
N ILE A 158 9.00 -7.58 -10.81
CA ILE A 158 9.52 -6.25 -11.17
C ILE A 158 8.38 -5.32 -11.62
N ASP A 159 7.46 -5.77 -12.48
CA ASP A 159 6.31 -4.96 -12.92
C ASP A 159 5.42 -4.54 -11.76
N THR A 160 5.26 -5.42 -10.78
CA THR A 160 4.54 -5.08 -9.55
C THR A 160 5.28 -4.00 -8.74
N GLU A 161 6.61 -4.04 -8.67
CA GLU A 161 7.40 -2.96 -8.02
C GLU A 161 7.31 -1.64 -8.80
N PHE A 162 7.32 -1.69 -10.14
CA PHE A 162 7.12 -0.51 -10.98
C PHE A 162 5.74 0.10 -10.78
N TYR A 163 4.68 -0.71 -10.71
CA TYR A 163 3.33 -0.25 -10.35
C TYR A 163 3.33 0.48 -9.01
N LYS A 164 3.98 -0.08 -7.98
CA LYS A 164 4.08 0.56 -6.66
C LYS A 164 4.76 1.92 -6.76
N VAL A 165 5.87 2.03 -7.47
CA VAL A 165 6.59 3.32 -7.65
C VAL A 165 5.71 4.33 -8.39
N LEU A 166 5.09 3.93 -9.49
CA LEU A 166 4.23 4.77 -10.32
C LEU A 166 3.02 5.30 -9.52
N THR A 167 2.40 4.44 -8.74
CA THR A 167 1.20 4.74 -7.96
C THR A 167 1.49 5.55 -6.70
N VAL A 168 2.57 5.22 -5.96
CA VAL A 168 2.89 5.83 -4.66
C VAL A 168 3.67 7.13 -4.84
N THR A 169 4.68 7.13 -5.70
CA THR A 169 5.59 8.28 -5.92
C THR A 169 5.84 8.53 -7.41
N PRO A 170 4.82 8.96 -8.19
CA PRO A 170 4.92 9.08 -9.64
C PRO A 170 6.08 9.96 -10.11
N LEU A 171 6.44 11.01 -9.36
CA LEU A 171 7.55 11.90 -9.71
C LEU A 171 8.92 11.20 -9.63
N ASN A 172 9.08 10.17 -8.80
CA ASN A 172 10.32 9.39 -8.67
C ASN A 172 10.47 8.33 -9.77
N ALA A 173 9.41 8.04 -10.53
CA ALA A 173 9.42 7.05 -11.60
C ALA A 173 10.34 7.39 -12.79
N ALA A 174 11.05 8.52 -12.77
CA ALA A 174 11.98 8.89 -13.83
C ALA A 174 13.16 7.91 -14.00
N GLN A 175 13.52 7.18 -12.95
CA GLN A 175 14.60 6.20 -13.05
C GLN A 175 14.12 4.90 -13.74
N LEU A 176 12.82 4.61 -13.70
CA LEU A 176 12.24 3.42 -14.35
C LEU A 176 12.48 3.42 -15.87
N PHE A 177 12.59 4.60 -16.48
CA PHE A 177 12.86 4.74 -17.93
C PHE A 177 14.19 4.14 -18.38
N GLN A 178 15.14 4.00 -17.46
CA GLN A 178 16.46 3.44 -17.76
C GLN A 178 16.52 1.95 -17.40
N ASP A 179 15.47 1.42 -16.79
CA ASP A 179 15.42 0.01 -16.41
C ASP A 179 15.03 -0.83 -17.65
N PRO A 180 15.87 -1.81 -18.05
CA PRO A 180 15.60 -2.65 -19.22
C PRO A 180 14.35 -3.53 -19.07
N TYR A 181 13.89 -3.77 -17.83
CA TYR A 181 12.66 -4.51 -17.57
C TYR A 181 11.40 -3.65 -17.71
N PHE A 182 11.53 -2.32 -17.73
CA PHE A 182 10.36 -1.44 -17.80
C PHE A 182 9.78 -1.42 -19.23
N GLU A 183 8.63 -2.09 -19.39
CA GLU A 183 7.89 -2.07 -20.66
C GLU A 183 7.12 -0.75 -20.81
N CYS A 184 6.07 -0.54 -20.02
CA CYS A 184 5.31 0.71 -19.99
C CYS A 184 4.37 0.76 -18.78
N VAL A 185 3.77 1.93 -18.53
CA VAL A 185 2.83 2.13 -17.41
C VAL A 185 1.66 1.16 -17.49
N GLY A 186 0.99 1.07 -18.65
CA GLY A 186 -0.17 0.20 -18.82
C GLY A 186 0.16 -1.28 -18.57
N HIS A 187 1.39 -1.71 -18.90
CA HIS A 187 1.86 -3.07 -18.62
C HIS A 187 2.01 -3.31 -17.12
N SER A 188 2.72 -2.43 -16.41
CA SER A 188 2.95 -2.60 -14.96
C SER A 188 1.63 -2.56 -14.17
N TYR A 189 0.69 -1.68 -14.52
CA TYR A 189 -0.64 -1.67 -13.90
C TYR A 189 -1.44 -2.93 -14.22
N GLY A 190 -1.43 -3.38 -15.48
CA GLY A 190 -2.12 -4.60 -15.90
C GLY A 190 -1.62 -5.83 -15.15
N VAL A 191 -0.30 -6.03 -15.05
CA VAL A 191 0.32 -7.14 -14.34
C VAL A 191 0.01 -7.10 -12.84
N ALA A 192 0.16 -5.93 -12.21
CA ALA A 192 -0.09 -5.79 -10.77
C ALA A 192 -1.55 -6.10 -10.41
N TYR A 193 -2.50 -5.52 -11.14
CA TYR A 193 -3.93 -5.79 -10.92
C TYR A 193 -4.29 -7.24 -11.25
N ALA A 194 -3.79 -7.80 -12.35
CA ALA A 194 -4.10 -9.18 -12.72
C ALA A 194 -3.62 -10.17 -11.65
N ASN A 195 -2.36 -10.07 -11.23
CA ASN A 195 -1.80 -10.94 -10.19
C ASN A 195 -2.55 -10.78 -8.87
N THR A 196 -2.92 -9.55 -8.49
CA THR A 196 -3.67 -9.31 -7.26
C THR A 196 -5.10 -9.84 -7.33
N LEU A 197 -5.82 -9.64 -8.43
CA LEU A 197 -7.19 -10.12 -8.59
C LEU A 197 -7.25 -11.65 -8.65
N HIS A 198 -6.36 -12.31 -9.39
CA HIS A 198 -6.27 -13.78 -9.37
C HIS A 198 -5.95 -14.30 -7.97
N ALA A 199 -4.96 -13.73 -7.30
CA ALA A 199 -4.61 -14.13 -5.95
C ALA A 199 -5.78 -13.94 -4.97
N LEU A 200 -6.57 -12.87 -5.14
CA LEU A 200 -7.76 -12.60 -4.34
C LEU A 200 -8.86 -13.63 -4.60
N ILE A 201 -9.22 -13.87 -5.87
CA ILE A 201 -10.27 -14.81 -6.28
C ILE A 201 -9.95 -16.21 -5.75
N ASP A 202 -8.74 -16.71 -6.03
CA ASP A 202 -8.34 -18.06 -5.67
C ASP A 202 -8.18 -18.23 -4.16
N SER A 203 -7.56 -17.26 -3.48
CA SER A 203 -7.30 -17.35 -2.04
C SER A 203 -8.55 -17.18 -1.20
N CYS A 204 -9.54 -16.40 -1.67
CA CYS A 204 -10.78 -16.16 -0.95
C CYS A 204 -11.88 -17.15 -1.34
N GLY A 205 -11.74 -17.85 -2.47
CA GLY A 205 -12.73 -18.79 -2.99
C GLY A 205 -13.94 -18.08 -3.61
N PHE A 206 -13.73 -16.91 -4.19
CA PHE A 206 -14.79 -16.18 -4.88
C PHE A 206 -15.13 -16.87 -6.20
N SER A 207 -16.37 -16.74 -6.66
CA SER A 207 -16.72 -17.14 -8.02
C SER A 207 -15.96 -16.27 -9.02
N GLN A 208 -15.50 -16.88 -10.12
CA GLN A 208 -14.83 -16.17 -11.21
C GLN A 208 -15.70 -15.05 -11.81
N SER A 209 -17.03 -15.21 -11.75
CA SER A 209 -17.98 -14.20 -12.23
C SER A 209 -18.27 -13.06 -11.23
N SER A 210 -17.78 -13.17 -9.99
CA SER A 210 -18.10 -12.22 -8.91
C SER A 210 -17.24 -10.96 -8.96
N LEU A 211 -16.11 -11.00 -9.65
CA LEU A 211 -15.16 -9.90 -9.80
C LEU A 211 -14.73 -9.74 -11.27
N PRO A 212 -14.14 -8.60 -11.64
CA PRO A 212 -13.58 -8.42 -12.96
C PRO A 212 -12.51 -9.46 -13.27
N ASP A 213 -12.58 -10.06 -14.46
CA ASP A 213 -11.60 -11.02 -14.96
C ASP A 213 -10.45 -10.28 -15.66
N PRO A 214 -9.21 -10.34 -15.11
CA PRO A 214 -8.05 -9.72 -15.75
C PRO A 214 -7.66 -10.35 -17.09
N GLU A 215 -8.03 -11.61 -17.37
CA GLU A 215 -7.73 -12.27 -18.64
C GLU A 215 -8.36 -11.50 -19.82
N GLU A 216 -9.55 -10.92 -19.60
CA GLU A 216 -10.25 -10.09 -20.58
C GLU A 216 -9.47 -8.84 -20.99
N TRP A 217 -8.43 -8.44 -20.24
CA TRP A 217 -7.62 -7.26 -20.55
C TRP A 217 -6.51 -7.55 -21.55
N THR A 218 -6.16 -8.82 -21.76
CA THR A 218 -4.96 -9.22 -22.53
C THR A 218 -5.01 -8.77 -23.99
N GLU A 219 -6.02 -9.19 -24.75
CA GLU A 219 -6.19 -8.80 -26.17
C GLU A 219 -6.37 -7.29 -26.33
N PRO A 220 -7.20 -6.63 -25.50
CA PRO A 220 -7.30 -5.18 -25.54
C PRO A 220 -5.98 -4.44 -25.30
N LEU A 221 -5.20 -4.81 -24.28
CA LEU A 221 -3.89 -4.20 -24.01
C LEU A 221 -2.88 -4.45 -25.14
N ASN A 222 -2.90 -5.64 -25.74
CA ASN A 222 -2.09 -5.95 -26.92
C ASN A 222 -2.44 -5.03 -28.10
N THR A 223 -3.73 -4.79 -28.33
CA THR A 223 -4.21 -3.86 -29.38
C THR A 223 -3.68 -2.43 -29.15
N LEU A 224 -3.66 -1.97 -27.89
CA LEU A 224 -3.12 -0.64 -27.55
C LEU A 224 -1.62 -0.53 -27.78
N ARG A 225 -0.89 -1.61 -27.47
CA ARG A 225 0.55 -1.72 -27.71
C ARG A 225 0.87 -1.67 -29.19
N GLU A 226 0.18 -2.46 -30.01
CA GLU A 226 0.34 -2.48 -31.47
C GLU A 226 0.00 -1.12 -32.10
N ALA A 227 -1.06 -0.47 -31.62
CA ALA A 227 -1.44 0.88 -32.03
C ALA A 227 -0.53 1.99 -31.48
N ARG A 228 0.49 1.63 -30.67
CA ARG A 228 1.42 2.55 -29.99
C ARG A 228 0.70 3.69 -29.27
N LYS A 229 -0.34 3.35 -28.51
CA LYS A 229 -1.06 4.32 -27.67
C LYS A 229 -0.16 4.78 -26.51
N GLU A 230 -0.23 6.07 -26.18
CA GLU A 230 0.57 6.66 -25.09
C GLU A 230 0.32 5.90 -23.78
N GLY A 231 1.39 5.49 -23.09
CA GLY A 231 1.33 4.64 -21.90
C GLY A 231 1.34 3.11 -22.12
N PHE A 232 1.23 2.61 -23.36
CA PHE A 232 0.99 1.18 -23.65
C PHE A 232 2.04 0.47 -24.53
N TYR A 233 3.19 1.09 -24.81
CA TYR A 233 4.27 0.45 -25.57
C TYR A 233 5.64 0.80 -25.01
N HIS A 234 6.64 -0.04 -25.28
CA HIS A 234 8.02 0.23 -24.86
C HIS A 234 8.55 1.60 -25.30
N GLY A 235 9.04 2.39 -24.34
CA GLY A 235 9.54 3.74 -24.58
C GLY A 235 8.45 4.80 -24.85
N SER A 236 7.19 4.50 -24.53
CA SER A 236 6.08 5.45 -24.64
C SER A 236 6.24 6.67 -23.72
N PRO A 237 5.80 7.88 -24.13
CA PRO A 237 5.76 9.02 -23.22
C PRO A 237 4.94 8.69 -21.97
N ILE A 238 5.47 9.02 -20.80
CA ILE A 238 4.73 8.88 -19.54
C ILE A 238 4.25 10.25 -19.09
N ARG A 239 2.93 10.39 -19.00
CA ARG A 239 2.30 11.45 -18.22
C ARG A 239 2.26 11.02 -16.78
N ARG A 240 2.95 11.79 -15.93
CA ARG A 240 3.01 11.53 -14.49
C ARG A 240 2.10 12.51 -13.80
N ALA A 241 1.25 12.00 -12.90
CA ALA A 241 0.62 12.86 -11.93
C ALA A 241 1.69 13.53 -11.05
N ARG A 242 1.41 14.74 -10.57
CA ARG A 242 2.31 15.46 -9.65
C ARG A 242 2.25 14.90 -8.22
N VAL A 243 1.17 14.19 -7.92
CA VAL A 243 0.89 13.57 -6.62
C VAL A 243 0.55 12.10 -6.84
N GLY A 244 1.00 11.25 -5.91
CA GLY A 244 0.65 9.83 -5.85
C GLY A 244 -0.07 9.47 -4.55
N LEU A 245 -0.20 8.19 -4.25
CA LEU A 245 -0.80 7.72 -3.00
C LEU A 245 -0.08 8.28 -1.78
N LEU A 246 1.25 8.50 -1.80
CA LEU A 246 1.96 9.09 -0.67
C LEU A 246 1.37 10.46 -0.32
N ASP A 247 1.28 11.36 -1.30
CA ASP A 247 0.78 12.72 -1.11
C ASP A 247 -0.72 12.75 -0.76
N ILE A 248 -1.51 11.87 -1.39
CA ILE A 248 -2.96 11.81 -1.18
C ILE A 248 -3.29 11.24 0.21
N PHE A 249 -2.62 10.15 0.61
CA PHE A 249 -2.80 9.52 1.92
C PHE A 249 -2.38 10.46 3.05
N GLU A 250 -1.18 11.02 2.95
CA GLU A 250 -0.63 11.96 3.94
C GLU A 250 -1.47 13.23 4.04
N GLY A 251 -1.91 13.78 2.90
CA GLY A 251 -2.82 14.92 2.88
C GLY A 251 -4.16 14.61 3.55
N GLN A 252 -4.80 13.49 3.22
CA GLN A 252 -6.08 13.11 3.81
C GLN A 252 -5.97 12.86 5.32
N ALA A 253 -4.94 12.15 5.78
CA ALA A 253 -4.70 11.87 7.19
C ALA A 253 -4.32 13.15 7.97
N ARG A 254 -3.48 14.01 7.39
CA ARG A 254 -3.06 15.30 7.99
C ARG A 254 -4.26 16.22 8.22
N PHE A 255 -5.05 16.48 7.18
CA PHE A 255 -6.15 17.44 7.29
C PHE A 255 -7.26 16.93 8.22
N ASN A 256 -7.52 15.62 8.26
CA ASN A 256 -8.41 15.02 9.26
C ASN A 256 -7.86 15.14 10.70
N GLN A 257 -6.54 14.93 10.89
CA GLN A 257 -5.90 15.14 12.20
C GLN A 257 -6.09 16.58 12.68
N LEU A 258 -5.92 17.57 11.79
CA LEU A 258 -6.08 18.98 12.15
C LEU A 258 -7.55 19.35 12.40
N GLN A 259 -8.50 18.78 11.65
CA GLN A 259 -9.93 18.91 11.94
C GLN A 259 -10.31 18.33 13.31
N PHE A 260 -9.73 17.19 13.69
CA PHE A 260 -9.89 16.63 15.02
C PHE A 260 -9.41 17.60 16.09
N LEU A 261 -8.17 18.09 15.98
CA LEU A 261 -7.58 19.03 16.94
C LEU A 261 -8.46 20.26 17.13
N HIS A 262 -8.94 20.86 16.04
CA HIS A 262 -9.91 21.97 16.11
C HIS A 262 -11.21 21.59 16.84
N THR A 263 -11.78 20.44 16.52
CA THR A 263 -13.05 19.98 17.09
C THR A 263 -12.98 19.73 18.60
N VAL A 264 -11.79 19.39 19.13
CA VAL A 264 -11.55 19.21 20.57
C VAL A 264 -11.06 20.49 21.28
N GLY A 265 -11.13 21.66 20.63
CA GLY A 265 -10.81 22.96 21.21
C GLY A 265 -9.41 23.50 20.86
N GLY A 266 -8.70 22.86 19.94
CA GLY A 266 -7.44 23.34 19.41
C GLY A 266 -7.59 24.52 18.43
N PRO A 267 -6.48 25.02 17.85
CA PRO A 267 -6.49 26.17 16.96
C PRO A 267 -7.32 25.95 15.69
N ALA A 268 -8.07 26.97 15.28
CA ALA A 268 -8.87 26.92 14.05
C ALA A 268 -8.09 27.37 12.80
N ASP A 269 -7.07 28.22 12.98
CA ASP A 269 -6.39 28.93 11.91
C ASP A 269 -5.33 28.07 11.20
N CYS A 270 -5.40 27.99 9.88
CA CYS A 270 -4.39 27.29 9.07
C CYS A 270 -2.99 27.90 9.20
N GLU A 271 -2.86 29.21 9.40
CA GLU A 271 -1.59 29.90 9.61
C GLU A 271 -0.91 29.44 10.89
N TYR A 272 -1.67 29.18 11.96
CA TYR A 272 -1.12 28.60 13.18
C TYR A 272 -0.44 27.25 12.88
N TYR A 273 -1.14 26.33 12.22
CA TYR A 273 -0.61 25.01 11.89
C TYR A 273 0.58 25.08 10.92
N ARG A 274 0.57 26.04 9.98
CA ARG A 274 1.71 26.33 9.11
C ARG A 274 2.94 26.71 9.93
N ASN A 275 2.80 27.67 10.84
CA ASN A 275 3.89 28.17 11.67
C ASN A 275 4.40 27.09 12.65
N ALA A 276 3.52 26.21 13.12
CA ALA A 276 3.86 25.04 13.92
C ALA A 276 4.47 23.88 13.10
N GLY A 277 4.55 24.01 11.76
CA GLY A 277 5.24 23.07 10.88
C GLY A 277 4.44 21.85 10.43
N TYR A 278 3.12 21.86 10.60
CA TYR A 278 2.23 20.76 10.17
C TYR A 278 2.08 20.66 8.65
N PHE A 279 2.40 21.72 7.90
CA PHE A 279 2.30 21.78 6.45
C PHE A 279 3.68 21.75 5.80
N LYS A 280 4.30 20.56 5.73
CA LYS A 280 5.63 20.34 5.11
C LYS A 280 5.66 19.02 4.35
N GLY A 281 6.38 18.97 3.23
CA GLY A 281 6.59 17.73 2.47
C GLY A 281 5.28 17.07 2.03
N ALA A 282 5.21 15.74 2.14
CA ALA A 282 4.06 14.93 1.73
C ALA A 282 2.74 15.29 2.46
N TYR A 283 2.82 15.85 3.67
CA TYR A 283 1.63 16.23 4.44
C TYR A 283 0.82 17.39 3.84
N VAL A 284 1.38 18.12 2.87
CA VAL A 284 0.73 19.28 2.26
C VAL A 284 0.76 19.27 0.73
N SER A 285 1.65 18.49 0.12
CA SER A 285 1.82 18.41 -1.34
C SER A 285 0.51 18.10 -2.07
N GLY A 286 -0.31 17.18 -1.54
CA GLY A 286 -1.65 16.89 -2.07
C GLY A 286 -2.56 18.12 -2.09
N PHE A 287 -2.60 18.89 -1.00
CA PHE A 287 -3.43 20.09 -0.91
C PHE A 287 -2.89 21.25 -1.77
N GLU A 288 -1.57 21.40 -1.87
CA GLU A 288 -0.95 22.37 -2.76
C GLU A 288 -1.26 22.08 -4.23
N GLU A 289 -1.23 20.80 -4.62
CA GLU A 289 -1.61 20.39 -5.97
C GLU A 289 -3.11 20.59 -6.23
N PHE A 290 -3.97 20.27 -5.26
CA PHE A 290 -5.41 20.58 -5.31
C PHE A 290 -5.64 22.07 -5.58
N ARG A 291 -4.99 22.96 -4.82
CA ARG A 291 -5.08 24.42 -5.04
C ARG A 291 -4.56 24.83 -6.41
N ARG A 292 -3.43 24.28 -6.84
CA ARG A 292 -2.85 24.60 -8.16
C ARG A 292 -3.78 24.21 -9.30
N LEU A 293 -4.42 23.04 -9.21
CA LEU A 293 -5.32 22.52 -10.24
C LEU A 293 -6.66 23.27 -10.25
N THR A 294 -7.23 23.54 -9.08
CA THR A 294 -8.53 24.20 -8.93
C THR A 294 -8.47 25.72 -9.06
N GLY A 295 -7.32 26.32 -8.71
CA GLY A 295 -7.18 27.77 -8.60
C GLY A 295 -7.78 28.36 -7.33
N PHE A 296 -8.20 27.54 -6.35
CA PHE A 296 -8.75 28.05 -5.09
C PHE A 296 -7.68 28.59 -4.15
N ASP A 297 -8.04 29.64 -3.41
CA ASP A 297 -7.18 30.25 -2.40
C ASP A 297 -6.99 29.36 -1.18
N TRP A 298 -5.98 29.67 -0.37
CA TRP A 298 -5.73 28.92 0.85
C TRP A 298 -6.85 29.24 1.86
N PRO A 299 -7.51 28.25 2.48
CA PRO A 299 -8.57 28.51 3.44
C PRO A 299 -8.01 29.14 4.71
N THR A 300 -8.74 30.08 5.31
CA THR A 300 -8.34 30.68 6.59
C THR A 300 -8.43 29.68 7.73
N TYR A 301 -9.51 28.89 7.75
CA TYR A 301 -9.81 27.96 8.84
C TYR A 301 -9.72 26.49 8.40
N ILE A 302 -9.39 25.60 9.34
CA ILE A 302 -9.25 24.16 9.05
C ILE A 302 -10.61 23.45 8.83
N ASP A 303 -11.68 24.03 9.38
CA ASP A 303 -13.04 23.54 9.20
C ASP A 303 -13.76 24.17 7.99
N ASP A 304 -13.04 24.89 7.13
CA ASP A 304 -13.57 25.47 5.91
C ASP A 304 -14.12 24.38 4.95
N PRO A 305 -15.27 24.59 4.28
CA PRO A 305 -15.81 23.69 3.26
C PRO A 305 -14.81 23.28 2.17
N LEU A 306 -13.84 24.14 1.85
CA LEU A 306 -12.79 23.86 0.88
C LEU A 306 -11.88 22.71 1.34
N VAL A 307 -11.58 22.62 2.64
CA VAL A 307 -10.83 21.49 3.21
C VAL A 307 -11.67 20.22 3.10
N SER A 308 -12.97 20.30 3.38
CA SER A 308 -13.88 19.15 3.25
C SER A 308 -13.96 18.65 1.80
N LEU A 309 -13.98 19.55 0.81
CA LEU A 309 -13.93 19.21 -0.61
C LEU A 309 -12.62 18.51 -0.99
N PHE A 310 -11.48 19.00 -0.51
CA PHE A 310 -10.19 18.34 -0.72
C PHE A 310 -10.20 16.91 -0.17
N LEU A 311 -10.67 16.72 1.07
CA LEU A 311 -10.75 15.40 1.71
C LEU A 311 -11.66 14.44 0.93
N LEU A 312 -12.77 14.94 0.39
CA LEU A 312 -13.64 14.14 -0.48
C LEU A 312 -12.95 13.76 -1.79
N ILE A 313 -12.22 14.69 -2.44
CA ILE A 313 -11.47 14.37 -3.65
C ILE A 313 -10.38 13.33 -3.37
N CYS A 314 -9.69 13.40 -2.23
CA CYS A 314 -8.76 12.35 -1.81
C CYS A 314 -9.47 11.01 -1.68
N ASP A 315 -10.61 10.95 -0.99
CA ASP A 315 -11.38 9.72 -0.82
C ASP A 315 -11.81 9.11 -2.17
N LEU A 316 -12.35 9.91 -3.09
CA LEU A 316 -12.76 9.46 -4.42
C LEU A 316 -11.58 9.02 -5.31
N ALA A 317 -10.42 9.65 -5.15
CA ALA A 317 -9.22 9.32 -5.90
C ALA A 317 -8.65 7.96 -5.51
N ILE A 318 -8.63 7.63 -4.22
CA ILE A 318 -8.07 6.36 -3.70
C ILE A 318 -9.06 5.19 -3.79
N ASN A 319 -10.33 5.47 -4.13
CA ASN A 319 -11.37 4.50 -4.37
C ASN A 319 -11.78 4.46 -5.85
N PRO A 320 -10.91 4.00 -6.77
CA PRO A 320 -11.37 3.64 -8.10
C PRO A 320 -12.47 2.59 -8.02
N THR A 321 -13.50 2.78 -8.84
CA THR A 321 -14.67 1.89 -8.95
C THR A 321 -14.49 0.84 -10.03
N ARG A 322 -13.58 1.10 -10.98
CA ARG A 322 -13.28 0.27 -12.16
C ARG A 322 -11.96 -0.46 -11.98
N GLY A 323 -11.85 -1.60 -12.65
CA GLY A 323 -10.81 -2.59 -12.36
C GLY A 323 -11.12 -3.40 -11.10
N PHE A 324 -11.80 -2.80 -10.11
CA PHE A 324 -12.43 -3.46 -8.97
C PHE A 324 -13.36 -2.46 -8.23
N PRO A 325 -14.63 -2.80 -7.91
CA PRO A 325 -15.31 -4.06 -8.21
C PRO A 325 -15.93 -4.10 -9.62
N PHE A 326 -16.04 -2.98 -10.33
CA PHE A 326 -16.58 -2.97 -11.69
C PHE A 326 -15.51 -3.29 -12.73
N PRO A 327 -15.90 -3.86 -13.89
CA PRO A 327 -14.99 -3.97 -15.02
C PRO A 327 -14.51 -2.59 -15.50
N LEU A 328 -13.43 -2.58 -16.28
CA LEU A 328 -12.99 -1.37 -16.97
C LEU A 328 -14.01 -1.01 -18.05
N ASP A 329 -14.32 0.28 -18.22
CA ASP A 329 -15.18 0.76 -19.33
C ASP A 329 -14.57 0.46 -20.70
N GLY A 330 -13.23 0.46 -20.76
CA GLY A 330 -12.46 0.14 -21.92
C GLY A 330 -10.97 0.03 -21.59
N PRO A 331 -10.19 -0.67 -22.42
CA PRO A 331 -8.77 -0.94 -22.15
C PRO A 331 -7.90 0.32 -22.17
N ASN A 332 -8.29 1.34 -22.95
CA ASN A 332 -7.56 2.60 -23.07
C ASN A 332 -7.49 3.35 -21.74
N ASP A 333 -8.46 3.09 -20.86
CA ASP A 333 -8.70 3.88 -19.67
C ASP A 333 -8.09 3.24 -18.43
N ILE A 334 -7.46 2.05 -18.52
CA ILE A 334 -6.87 1.37 -17.35
C ILE A 334 -6.04 2.32 -16.49
N ILE A 335 -5.14 3.11 -17.10
CA ILE A 335 -4.30 4.06 -16.37
C ILE A 335 -5.16 5.17 -15.73
N ILE A 336 -6.10 5.75 -16.46
CA ILE A 336 -6.83 6.94 -16.00
C ILE A 336 -7.97 6.60 -15.03
N ASP A 337 -8.51 5.39 -15.13
CA ASP A 337 -9.63 4.92 -14.31
C ASP A 337 -9.15 4.38 -12.96
N ILE A 338 -7.91 3.86 -12.88
CA ILE A 338 -7.41 3.22 -11.66
C ILE A 338 -6.26 3.99 -10.99
N ASP A 339 -5.45 4.77 -11.72
CA ASP A 339 -4.35 5.54 -11.11
C ASP A 339 -4.88 6.64 -10.19
N PRO A 340 -4.57 6.60 -8.87
CA PRO A 340 -5.07 7.59 -7.92
C PRO A 340 -4.62 9.02 -8.25
N GLY A 341 -3.41 9.21 -8.78
CA GLY A 341 -2.90 10.52 -9.16
C GLY A 341 -3.64 11.12 -10.36
N ALA A 342 -3.94 10.30 -11.37
CA ALA A 342 -4.73 10.68 -12.54
C ALA A 342 -6.18 11.01 -12.14
N ARG A 343 -6.79 10.16 -11.29
CA ARG A 343 -8.14 10.39 -10.74
C ARG A 343 -8.20 11.68 -9.94
N PHE A 344 -7.26 11.90 -9.03
CA PHE A 344 -7.14 13.14 -8.26
C PHE A 344 -7.08 14.36 -9.17
N THR A 345 -6.27 14.28 -10.24
CA THR A 345 -6.14 15.36 -11.22
C THR A 345 -7.46 15.65 -11.94
N ARG A 346 -8.19 14.61 -12.36
CA ARG A 346 -9.50 14.75 -13.05
C ARG A 346 -10.58 15.30 -12.11
N LEU A 347 -10.64 14.82 -10.88
CA LEU A 347 -11.57 15.31 -9.86
C LEU A 347 -11.30 16.78 -9.50
N CYS A 348 -10.04 17.20 -9.41
CA CYS A 348 -9.68 18.60 -9.23
C CYS A 348 -10.10 19.46 -10.44
N ALA A 349 -9.96 18.95 -11.67
CA ALA A 349 -10.44 19.64 -12.86
C ALA A 349 -11.97 19.78 -12.85
N ALA A 350 -12.71 18.73 -12.45
CA ALA A 350 -14.16 18.81 -12.28
C ALA A 350 -14.56 19.86 -11.22
N ALA A 351 -13.83 19.95 -10.10
CA ALA A 351 -14.05 20.96 -9.08
C ALA A 351 -13.76 22.39 -9.58
N LYS A 352 -12.73 22.56 -10.40
CA LYS A 352 -12.42 23.84 -11.07
C LYS A 352 -13.57 24.33 -11.95
N ASP A 353 -14.15 23.41 -12.72
CA ASP A 353 -15.24 23.73 -13.66
C ASP A 353 -16.59 23.97 -12.94
N SER A 354 -16.66 23.65 -11.65
CA SER A 354 -17.81 23.90 -10.78
C SER A 354 -17.42 24.63 -9.48
N PRO A 355 -17.09 25.93 -9.53
CA PRO A 355 -16.62 26.67 -8.35
C PRO A 355 -17.58 26.67 -7.14
N ALA A 356 -18.88 26.43 -7.37
CA ALA A 356 -19.86 26.28 -6.29
C ALA A 356 -19.53 25.12 -5.34
N LEU A 357 -18.82 24.09 -5.82
CA LEU A 357 -18.41 22.93 -5.02
C LEU A 357 -17.48 23.32 -3.87
N ALA A 358 -16.70 24.40 -4.00
CA ALA A 358 -15.84 24.90 -2.94
C ALA A 358 -16.60 25.27 -1.66
N ARG A 359 -17.92 25.44 -1.74
CA ARG A 359 -18.81 25.76 -0.62
C ARG A 359 -19.95 24.76 -0.46
N ALA A 360 -19.92 23.63 -1.15
CA ALA A 360 -21.05 22.70 -1.12
C ALA A 360 -21.12 21.88 0.18
N ILE A 361 -19.96 21.58 0.80
CA ILE A 361 -19.89 20.70 1.97
C ILE A 361 -19.89 21.54 3.25
N GLN A 362 -21.09 21.84 3.76
CA GLN A 362 -21.27 22.72 4.92
C GLN A 362 -21.28 21.97 6.24
N THR A 363 -21.92 20.79 6.26
CA THR A 363 -22.20 20.05 7.50
C THR A 363 -21.43 18.74 7.59
N ARG A 364 -20.78 18.33 6.49
CA ARG A 364 -20.12 17.02 6.35
C ARG A 364 -21.09 15.87 6.54
N SER A 365 -22.36 16.06 6.16
CA SER A 365 -23.39 15.03 6.30
C SER A 365 -23.30 13.93 5.25
N LEU A 366 -24.05 12.85 5.44
CA LEU A 366 -24.28 11.83 4.41
C LEU A 366 -24.76 12.45 3.08
N GLU A 367 -25.67 13.42 3.17
CA GLU A 367 -26.20 14.12 1.99
C GLU A 367 -25.11 14.96 1.31
N ASP A 368 -24.26 15.65 2.07
CA ASP A 368 -23.12 16.39 1.52
C ASP A 368 -22.18 15.43 0.76
N TYR A 369 -21.87 14.26 1.34
CA TYR A 369 -21.02 13.26 0.69
C TYR A 369 -21.64 12.77 -0.61
N VAL A 370 -22.88 12.28 -0.58
CA VAL A 370 -23.54 11.67 -1.74
C VAL A 370 -23.70 12.69 -2.87
N ASN A 371 -24.20 13.89 -2.57
CA ASN A 371 -24.49 14.87 -3.61
C ASN A 371 -23.22 15.42 -4.26
N VAL A 372 -22.20 15.76 -3.47
CA VAL A 372 -20.96 16.34 -4.01
C VAL A 372 -20.11 15.28 -4.70
N ALA A 373 -20.07 14.05 -4.16
CA ALA A 373 -19.41 12.94 -4.83
C ALA A 373 -20.04 12.67 -6.20
N GLY A 374 -21.37 12.59 -6.27
CA GLY A 374 -22.09 12.35 -7.53
C GLY A 374 -21.84 13.43 -8.58
N GLU A 375 -21.80 14.71 -8.19
CA GLU A 375 -21.47 15.80 -9.11
C GLU A 375 -20.02 15.71 -9.63
N LEU A 376 -19.06 15.39 -8.77
CA LEU A 376 -17.65 15.25 -9.15
C LEU A 376 -17.43 14.03 -10.06
N THR A 377 -17.97 12.87 -9.72
CA THR A 377 -17.77 11.64 -10.48
C THR A 377 -18.49 11.68 -11.82
N SER A 378 -19.72 12.19 -11.86
CA SER A 378 -20.48 12.41 -13.09
C SER A 378 -19.69 13.21 -14.12
N ARG A 379 -19.07 14.32 -13.70
CA ARG A 379 -18.26 15.18 -14.59
C ARG A 379 -17.00 14.51 -15.09
N CYS A 380 -16.47 13.57 -14.30
CA CYS A 380 -15.31 12.79 -14.70
C CYS A 380 -15.69 11.58 -15.57
N GLY A 381 -16.98 11.24 -15.71
CA GLY A 381 -17.41 9.98 -16.32
C GLY A 381 -17.10 8.76 -15.46
N TYR A 382 -17.00 8.94 -14.14
CA TYR A 382 -16.82 7.85 -13.18
C TYR A 382 -18.14 7.42 -12.57
N ASP A 383 -18.19 6.18 -12.10
CA ASP A 383 -19.33 5.67 -11.34
C ASP A 383 -19.47 6.40 -10.00
N HIS A 384 -20.69 6.41 -9.47
CA HIS A 384 -20.93 6.93 -8.13
C HIS A 384 -20.25 6.00 -7.09
N PRO A 385 -19.51 6.51 -6.09
CA PRO A 385 -18.80 5.67 -5.12
C PRO A 385 -19.73 4.72 -4.36
N MET A 386 -20.95 5.17 -4.08
CA MET A 386 -21.96 4.33 -3.40
C MET A 386 -22.36 3.09 -4.21
N ALA A 387 -22.32 3.14 -5.54
CA ALA A 387 -22.63 1.97 -6.38
C ALA A 387 -21.56 0.88 -6.26
N ALA A 388 -20.29 1.28 -6.17
CA ALA A 388 -19.19 0.35 -5.95
C ALA A 388 -19.25 -0.25 -4.53
N LEU A 389 -19.53 0.57 -3.52
CA LEU A 389 -19.72 0.09 -2.14
C LEU A 389 -20.89 -0.88 -2.04
N GLU A 390 -22.02 -0.58 -2.66
CA GLU A 390 -23.19 -1.47 -2.71
C GLU A 390 -22.84 -2.80 -3.37
N THR A 391 -22.07 -2.78 -4.48
CA THR A 391 -21.61 -3.99 -5.16
C THR A 391 -20.77 -4.87 -4.24
N ILE A 392 -19.85 -4.28 -3.47
CA ILE A 392 -19.02 -5.00 -2.50
C ILE A 392 -19.85 -5.52 -1.32
N VAL A 393 -20.86 -4.77 -0.87
CA VAL A 393 -21.76 -5.21 0.21
C VAL A 393 -22.59 -6.41 -0.24
N ASN A 394 -23.20 -6.34 -1.43
CA ASN A 394 -23.99 -7.43 -1.98
C ASN A 394 -23.15 -8.69 -2.19
N LEU A 395 -21.87 -8.54 -2.56
CA LEU A 395 -20.94 -9.66 -2.69
C LEU A 395 -20.90 -10.54 -1.42
N MET A 396 -21.03 -9.96 -0.22
CA MET A 396 -20.98 -10.71 1.05
C MET A 396 -22.14 -11.71 1.21
N ASP A 397 -23.27 -11.43 0.56
CA ASP A 397 -24.47 -12.25 0.62
C ASP A 397 -24.62 -13.14 -0.62
N ASP A 398 -24.19 -12.65 -1.79
CA ASP A 398 -24.37 -13.30 -3.09
C ASP A 398 -23.25 -14.31 -3.44
N ASP A 399 -22.05 -14.15 -2.89
CA ASP A 399 -20.90 -15.02 -3.16
C ASP A 399 -20.55 -15.92 -1.96
N VAL A 400 -20.44 -17.23 -2.22
CA VAL A 400 -20.19 -18.25 -1.18
C VAL A 400 -18.83 -18.07 -0.52
N GLY A 401 -17.81 -17.67 -1.29
CA GLY A 401 -16.48 -17.38 -0.80
C GLY A 401 -16.45 -16.14 0.08
N ALA A 402 -17.12 -15.06 -0.33
CA ALA A 402 -17.26 -13.84 0.47
C ALA A 402 -18.04 -14.11 1.76
N ALA A 403 -19.15 -14.84 1.70
CA ALA A 403 -19.90 -15.25 2.89
C ALA A 403 -19.05 -16.12 3.84
N ALA A 404 -18.20 -17.01 3.30
CA ALA A 404 -17.25 -17.79 4.10
C ALA A 404 -16.21 -16.88 4.77
N LEU A 405 -15.66 -15.93 4.01
CA LEU A 405 -14.66 -14.99 4.49
C LEU A 405 -15.22 -14.11 5.63
N MET A 406 -16.48 -13.67 5.53
CA MET A 406 -17.14 -12.93 6.61
C MET A 406 -17.40 -13.77 7.86
N ARG A 407 -17.57 -15.09 7.75
CA ARG A 407 -17.59 -16.00 8.92
C ARG A 407 -16.22 -16.13 9.57
N GLU A 408 -15.16 -16.20 8.77
CA GLU A 408 -13.78 -16.21 9.29
C GLU A 408 -13.47 -14.90 10.01
N TRP A 409 -13.79 -13.76 9.41
CA TRP A 409 -13.68 -12.44 10.04
C TRP A 409 -14.45 -12.36 11.37
N LYS A 410 -15.67 -12.93 11.40
CA LYS A 410 -16.50 -12.98 12.62
C LYS A 410 -15.88 -13.84 13.73
N THR A 411 -15.12 -14.87 13.38
CA THR A 411 -14.60 -15.83 14.36
C THR A 411 -13.11 -15.66 14.63
N PHE A 412 -12.40 -14.89 13.81
CA PHE A 412 -10.93 -14.84 13.74
C PHE A 412 -10.31 -16.23 13.51
N ARG A 413 -11.06 -17.14 12.89
CA ARG A 413 -10.59 -18.49 12.53
C ARG A 413 -10.46 -18.58 11.02
N PHE A 414 -9.41 -18.00 10.50
CA PHE A 414 -9.13 -18.01 9.07
C PHE A 414 -8.50 -19.34 8.63
N SER A 415 -8.80 -19.77 7.41
CA SER A 415 -8.02 -20.82 6.76
C SER A 415 -6.53 -20.47 6.71
N ARG A 416 -5.65 -21.47 6.84
CA ARG A 416 -4.20 -21.27 6.80
C ARG A 416 -3.69 -21.00 5.39
N SER A 417 -4.39 -21.47 4.35
CA SER A 417 -3.98 -21.25 2.96
C SER A 417 -4.14 -19.78 2.59
N ASN A 418 -3.04 -19.15 2.15
CA ASN A 418 -2.98 -17.73 1.78
C ASN A 418 -3.67 -16.80 2.80
N GLN A 419 -3.51 -17.10 4.09
CA GLN A 419 -4.23 -16.43 5.17
C GLN A 419 -4.10 -14.90 5.14
N PRO A 420 -2.93 -14.29 4.84
CA PRO A 420 -2.83 -12.82 4.77
C PRO A 420 -3.81 -12.19 3.77
N ILE A 421 -3.97 -12.77 2.59
CA ILE A 421 -4.93 -12.28 1.58
C ILE A 421 -6.35 -12.36 2.15
N ARG A 422 -6.70 -13.50 2.74
CA ARG A 422 -8.03 -13.72 3.35
C ARG A 422 -8.33 -12.70 4.46
N VAL A 423 -7.37 -12.48 5.37
CA VAL A 423 -7.51 -11.51 6.46
C VAL A 423 -7.73 -10.11 5.89
N MET A 424 -6.86 -9.64 4.99
CA MET A 424 -6.94 -8.30 4.43
C MET A 424 -8.25 -8.06 3.66
N VAL A 425 -8.65 -8.99 2.80
CA VAL A 425 -9.90 -8.89 2.03
C VAL A 425 -11.12 -8.93 2.94
N SER A 426 -11.11 -9.74 4.00
CA SER A 426 -12.24 -9.80 4.95
C SER A 426 -12.45 -8.48 5.71
N HIS A 427 -11.34 -7.80 6.02
CA HIS A 427 -11.36 -6.49 6.66
C HIS A 427 -11.78 -5.40 5.67
N PHE A 428 -11.32 -5.47 4.41
CA PHE A 428 -11.83 -4.61 3.34
C PHE A 428 -13.35 -4.74 3.18
N LEU A 429 -13.86 -5.97 3.08
CA LEU A 429 -15.29 -6.24 3.01
C LEU A 429 -16.03 -5.60 4.20
N SER A 430 -15.61 -5.90 5.44
CA SER A 430 -16.26 -5.30 6.61
C SER A 430 -16.20 -3.77 6.60
N PHE A 431 -15.07 -3.18 6.19
CA PHE A 431 -14.89 -1.74 6.10
C PHE A 431 -15.83 -1.12 5.05
N CYS A 432 -15.95 -1.73 3.86
CA CYS A 432 -16.85 -1.26 2.82
C CYS A 432 -18.32 -1.30 3.25
N ARG A 433 -18.76 -2.30 4.02
CA ARG A 433 -20.11 -2.29 4.62
C ARG A 433 -20.31 -1.11 5.55
N ASP A 434 -19.35 -0.85 6.42
CA ASP A 434 -19.43 0.28 7.35
C ASP A 434 -19.42 1.62 6.60
N LYS A 435 -18.58 1.73 5.57
CA LYS A 435 -18.48 2.92 4.71
C LYS A 435 -19.70 3.11 3.82
N TYR A 436 -20.39 2.05 3.43
CA TYR A 436 -21.67 2.16 2.73
C TYR A 436 -22.76 2.77 3.63
N GLU A 437 -22.77 2.41 4.92
CA GLU A 437 -23.73 2.98 5.87
C GLU A 437 -23.36 4.40 6.32
N HIS A 438 -22.06 4.67 6.47
CA HIS A 438 -21.51 5.91 7.03
C HIS A 438 -20.35 6.51 6.24
N PRO A 439 -20.53 6.81 4.93
CA PRO A 439 -19.45 7.33 4.10
C PRO A 439 -18.92 8.68 4.62
N GLU A 440 -19.78 9.49 5.23
CA GLU A 440 -19.41 10.78 5.81
C GLU A 440 -18.40 10.65 6.96
N PHE A 441 -18.52 9.58 7.76
CA PHE A 441 -17.61 9.31 8.86
C PHE A 441 -16.22 8.94 8.35
N PHE A 442 -16.12 8.11 7.32
CA PHE A 442 -14.83 7.67 6.78
C PHE A 442 -14.16 8.72 5.89
N CYS A 443 -14.94 9.64 5.30
CA CYS A 443 -14.40 10.76 4.54
C CYS A 443 -13.85 11.87 5.44
N TRP A 444 -14.56 12.19 6.53
CA TRP A 444 -14.20 13.29 7.44
C TRP A 444 -14.09 12.87 8.92
N PRO A 445 -13.35 11.80 9.26
CA PRO A 445 -13.31 11.28 10.62
C PRO A 445 -12.87 12.32 11.65
N GLY A 446 -12.03 13.28 11.27
CA GLY A 446 -11.59 14.35 12.16
C GLY A 446 -12.74 15.16 12.76
N ALA A 447 -13.81 15.37 12.00
CA ALA A 447 -15.00 16.11 12.45
C ALA A 447 -15.94 15.27 13.32
N TYR A 448 -15.78 13.94 13.34
CA TYR A 448 -16.72 13.00 13.97
C TYR A 448 -16.17 12.30 15.21
N VAL A 449 -14.84 12.20 15.37
CA VAL A 449 -14.22 11.53 16.52
C VAL A 449 -13.88 12.48 17.68
N GLY A 450 -14.07 13.79 17.49
CA GLY A 450 -13.83 14.82 18.50
C GLY A 450 -15.09 15.60 18.90
N GLY A 451 -15.03 16.25 20.07
CA GLY A 451 -16.02 17.24 20.53
C GLY A 451 -17.45 16.72 20.63
N SER A 452 -18.43 17.58 20.33
CA SER A 452 -19.86 17.27 20.43
C SER A 452 -20.37 16.27 19.39
N ASN A 453 -19.59 16.01 18.34
CA ASN A 453 -19.96 15.08 17.26
C ASN A 453 -19.54 13.64 17.56
N ALA A 454 -18.71 13.42 18.59
CA ALA A 454 -18.25 12.11 19.03
C ALA A 454 -19.35 11.32 19.75
N THR A 455 -20.28 10.77 18.97
CA THR A 455 -21.35 9.88 19.45
C THR A 455 -20.84 8.46 19.74
N ASP A 456 -21.56 7.71 20.58
CA ASP A 456 -21.23 6.30 20.87
C ASP A 456 -21.18 5.46 19.59
N LYS A 457 -22.08 5.74 18.64
CA LYS A 457 -22.11 5.10 17.32
C LYS A 457 -20.78 5.27 16.56
N TYR A 458 -20.23 6.48 16.51
CA TYR A 458 -18.97 6.73 15.80
C TYR A 458 -17.76 6.18 16.56
N ARG A 459 -17.83 6.10 17.90
CA ARG A 459 -16.83 5.38 18.70
C ARG A 459 -16.83 3.89 18.40
N GLU A 460 -18.00 3.28 18.29
CA GLU A 460 -18.13 1.86 17.90
C GLU A 460 -17.58 1.60 16.50
N LEU A 461 -17.86 2.49 15.53
CA LEU A 461 -17.29 2.42 14.17
C LEU A 461 -15.76 2.54 14.18
N LEU A 462 -15.21 3.49 14.95
CA LEU A 462 -13.77 3.64 15.12
C LEU A 462 -13.14 2.35 15.69
N ILE A 463 -13.68 1.85 16.80
CA ILE A 463 -13.18 0.63 17.49
C ILE A 463 -13.24 -0.59 16.56
N ARG A 464 -14.32 -0.75 15.79
CA ARG A 464 -14.51 -1.87 14.87
C ARG A 464 -13.49 -1.88 13.73
N ASN A 465 -13.00 -0.70 13.33
CA ASN A 465 -12.11 -0.53 12.19
C ASN A 465 -10.65 -0.22 12.58
N LEU A 466 -10.24 -0.47 13.82
CA LEU A 466 -8.83 -0.31 14.23
C LEU A 466 -7.91 -1.30 13.51
N SER A 467 -6.62 -0.98 13.49
CA SER A 467 -5.58 -1.88 12.98
C SER A 467 -5.56 -3.21 13.74
N LEU A 468 -5.18 -4.28 13.05
CA LEU A 468 -5.11 -5.61 13.65
C LEU A 468 -3.90 -5.79 14.55
N PHE A 469 -2.78 -5.18 14.16
CA PHE A 469 -1.48 -5.42 14.75
C PHE A 469 -0.84 -4.08 15.17
N SER A 470 -0.20 -4.11 16.34
CA SER A 470 0.53 -2.97 16.90
C SER A 470 1.72 -3.42 17.72
N ASP A 471 2.66 -2.51 17.95
CA ASP A 471 3.64 -2.63 19.03
C ASP A 471 3.03 -2.30 20.40
N ARG A 472 3.84 -2.40 21.45
CA ARG A 472 3.48 -2.06 22.84
C ARG A 472 4.41 -0.98 23.39
N PRO A 473 4.00 -0.25 24.43
CA PRO A 473 4.85 0.78 25.02
C PRO A 473 6.21 0.27 25.53
N ASP A 474 6.32 -1.00 25.92
CA ASP A 474 7.52 -1.62 26.49
C ASP A 474 8.19 -2.66 25.57
N ASP A 475 7.63 -2.94 24.39
CA ASP A 475 8.09 -3.98 23.47
C ASP A 475 7.79 -3.58 22.01
N ASP A 476 8.84 -3.47 21.20
CA ASP A 476 8.79 -3.12 19.78
C ASP A 476 8.45 -4.30 18.86
N GLY A 477 8.20 -5.48 19.42
CA GLY A 477 7.61 -6.62 18.72
C GLY A 477 6.17 -6.36 18.27
N ILE A 478 5.66 -7.21 17.39
CA ILE A 478 4.30 -7.08 16.85
C ILE A 478 3.33 -7.95 17.65
N PHE A 479 2.25 -7.32 18.12
CA PHE A 479 1.21 -7.94 18.92
C PHE A 479 -0.16 -7.76 18.29
N PRO A 480 -1.11 -8.69 18.56
CA PRO A 480 -2.46 -8.49 18.12
C PRO A 480 -3.12 -7.45 19.02
N ARG A 481 -3.86 -6.52 18.44
CA ARG A 481 -4.75 -5.65 19.21
C ARG A 481 -5.89 -6.48 19.80
N LYS A 482 -6.35 -6.09 20.99
CA LYS A 482 -7.55 -6.70 21.58
C LYS A 482 -8.75 -6.37 20.71
N VAL A 483 -9.37 -7.40 20.13
CA VAL A 483 -10.62 -7.25 19.37
C VAL A 483 -11.79 -7.62 20.29
N PRO A 484 -12.64 -6.66 20.70
CA PRO A 484 -13.76 -6.94 21.60
C PRO A 484 -14.68 -8.03 21.06
N GLY A 485 -15.09 -8.95 21.95
CA GLY A 485 -16.01 -10.05 21.59
C GLY A 485 -15.40 -11.17 20.74
N ARG A 486 -14.08 -11.21 20.56
CA ARG A 486 -13.37 -12.30 19.84
C ARG A 486 -12.56 -13.19 20.78
N ASP A 487 -12.41 -14.45 20.39
CA ASP A 487 -11.55 -15.41 21.08
C ASP A 487 -10.07 -15.01 20.92
N GLN A 488 -9.40 -14.73 22.04
CA GLN A 488 -8.01 -14.28 22.04
C GLN A 488 -7.05 -15.34 21.50
N ALA A 489 -7.38 -16.64 21.67
CA ALA A 489 -6.56 -17.71 21.10
C ALA A 489 -6.63 -17.71 19.56
N ALA A 490 -7.82 -17.47 18.99
CA ALA A 490 -8.01 -17.37 17.54
C ALA A 490 -7.32 -16.12 16.96
N VAL A 491 -7.38 -15.00 17.68
CA VAL A 491 -6.66 -13.77 17.31
C VAL A 491 -5.15 -13.99 17.30
N GLN A 492 -4.59 -14.63 18.33
CA GLN A 492 -3.16 -14.92 18.40
C GLN A 492 -2.72 -15.91 17.32
N GLU A 493 -3.51 -16.94 17.04
CA GLU A 493 -3.23 -17.89 15.96
C GLU A 493 -3.22 -17.20 14.59
N THR A 494 -4.16 -16.28 14.35
CA THR A 494 -4.19 -15.48 13.12
C THR A 494 -2.92 -14.66 12.99
N LEU A 495 -2.44 -14.00 14.05
CA LEU A 495 -1.17 -13.28 14.01
C LEU A 495 0.00 -14.20 13.63
N ASN A 496 0.11 -15.36 14.29
CA ASN A 496 1.23 -16.28 14.08
C ASN A 496 1.29 -16.78 12.63
N VAL A 497 0.15 -17.17 12.06
CA VAL A 497 0.07 -17.66 10.68
C VAL A 497 0.23 -16.51 9.67
N PHE A 498 -0.29 -15.33 9.97
CA PHE A 498 -0.19 -14.15 9.12
C PHE A 498 1.27 -13.69 8.95
N PHE A 499 1.97 -13.45 10.05
CA PHE A 499 3.37 -13.03 10.00
C PHE A 499 4.28 -14.16 9.56
N GLY A 500 3.91 -15.39 9.90
CA GLY A 500 4.56 -16.54 9.35
C GLY A 500 4.58 -16.51 7.81
N SER A 501 3.41 -16.37 7.19
CA SER A 501 3.29 -16.25 5.73
C SER A 501 4.03 -15.02 5.18
N THR A 502 4.07 -13.92 5.92
CA THR A 502 4.79 -12.69 5.53
C THR A 502 6.30 -12.93 5.42
N LEU A 503 6.88 -13.77 6.29
CA LEU A 503 8.29 -14.18 6.19
C LEU A 503 8.56 -14.97 4.91
N LEU A 504 7.63 -15.84 4.50
CA LEU A 504 7.74 -16.54 3.21
C LEU A 504 7.79 -15.55 2.05
N TYR A 505 6.87 -14.57 2.04
CA TYR A 505 6.81 -13.56 0.98
C TYR A 505 8.11 -12.75 0.89
N HIS A 506 8.70 -12.42 2.04
CA HIS A 506 9.99 -11.74 2.11
C HIS A 506 11.11 -12.58 1.50
N LEU A 507 11.26 -13.83 1.91
CA LEU A 507 12.28 -14.72 1.36
C LEU A 507 12.06 -14.96 -0.14
N THR A 508 10.81 -15.13 -0.59
CA THR A 508 10.50 -15.28 -2.02
C THR A 508 10.93 -14.05 -2.83
N ARG A 509 10.60 -12.83 -2.38
CA ARG A 509 11.04 -11.61 -3.07
C ARG A 509 12.56 -11.51 -3.12
N GLN A 510 13.24 -11.77 -1.99
CA GLN A 510 14.70 -11.78 -1.96
C GLN A 510 15.24 -12.79 -2.98
N TRP A 511 14.68 -14.00 -3.04
CA TRP A 511 15.15 -15.02 -3.99
C TRP A 511 15.03 -14.57 -5.44
N ILE A 512 13.91 -13.94 -5.81
CA ILE A 512 13.69 -13.48 -7.18
C ILE A 512 14.67 -12.35 -7.54
N LEU A 513 14.78 -11.31 -6.70
CA LEU A 513 15.38 -10.03 -7.09
C LEU A 513 16.73 -9.71 -6.44
N GLU A 514 17.03 -10.25 -5.26
CA GLU A 514 18.15 -9.81 -4.44
C GLU A 514 19.32 -10.79 -4.51
N ASP A 515 20.46 -10.28 -4.97
CA ASP A 515 21.73 -10.99 -4.98
C ASP A 515 22.28 -11.21 -3.57
N GLY A 516 23.19 -12.18 -3.44
CA GLY A 516 23.79 -12.55 -2.17
C GLY A 516 22.96 -13.54 -1.37
N ALA A 517 23.35 -13.77 -0.10
CA ALA A 517 22.67 -14.72 0.78
C ALA A 517 21.30 -14.18 1.25
N PHE A 518 20.41 -15.10 1.63
CA PHE A 518 19.17 -14.71 2.30
C PHE A 518 19.44 -13.95 3.60
N CYS A 519 18.72 -12.84 3.78
CA CYS A 519 18.74 -12.06 5.01
C CYS A 519 17.58 -12.48 5.93
N TYR A 520 17.93 -12.83 7.17
CA TYR A 520 17.00 -13.31 8.20
C TYR A 520 16.84 -12.32 9.37
N ASP A 521 17.01 -11.02 9.10
CA ASP A 521 16.74 -9.99 10.11
C ASP A 521 15.22 -9.85 10.32
N PHE A 522 14.71 -10.56 11.31
CA PHE A 522 13.31 -10.52 11.73
C PHE A 522 13.13 -9.76 13.06
N HIS A 523 14.10 -8.93 13.44
CA HIS A 523 14.00 -8.09 14.64
C HIS A 523 12.74 -7.21 14.61
N TRP A 524 12.36 -6.73 13.43
CA TRP A 524 11.14 -5.95 13.23
C TRP A 524 9.87 -6.68 13.67
N LEU A 525 9.83 -8.02 13.64
CA LEU A 525 8.66 -8.79 14.07
C LEU A 525 8.65 -9.04 15.57
N THR A 526 9.81 -9.33 16.16
CA THR A 526 9.92 -9.86 17.54
C THR A 526 10.38 -8.82 18.55
N GLY A 527 10.89 -7.67 18.12
CA GLY A 527 11.59 -6.72 18.98
C GLY A 527 12.94 -7.23 19.51
N ARG A 528 13.37 -8.41 19.04
CA ARG A 528 14.58 -9.10 19.55
C ARG A 528 15.58 -9.36 18.44
N ARG A 529 16.86 -9.11 18.74
CA ARG A 529 17.97 -9.45 17.83
C ARG A 529 18.20 -10.96 17.71
N GLU A 530 17.89 -11.70 18.77
CA GLU A 530 17.96 -13.17 18.78
C GLU A 530 16.60 -13.71 18.31
N ASN A 531 16.60 -14.41 17.16
CA ASN A 531 15.39 -14.88 16.50
C ASN A 531 15.55 -16.30 15.89
N ASP A 532 16.46 -17.11 16.39
CA ASP A 532 16.85 -18.42 15.82
C ASP A 532 15.67 -19.35 15.54
N ASP A 533 14.70 -19.45 16.46
CA ASP A 533 13.51 -20.28 16.29
C ASP A 533 12.65 -19.80 15.12
N LEU A 534 12.52 -18.48 14.94
CA LEU A 534 11.77 -17.88 13.85
C LEU A 534 12.50 -18.07 12.51
N VAL A 535 13.83 -17.97 12.52
CA VAL A 535 14.67 -18.27 11.36
C VAL A 535 14.51 -19.73 10.94
N ALA A 536 14.61 -20.67 11.88
CA ALA A 536 14.42 -22.09 11.63
C ALA A 536 13.02 -22.37 11.05
N TRP A 537 11.99 -21.73 11.60
CA TRP A 537 10.63 -21.86 11.13
C TRP A 537 10.44 -21.30 9.70
N ALA A 538 10.99 -20.12 9.41
CA ALA A 538 10.92 -19.50 8.08
C ALA A 538 11.62 -20.37 7.01
N LYS A 539 12.79 -20.94 7.36
CA LYS A 539 13.52 -21.87 6.48
C LYS A 539 12.73 -23.14 6.19
N ALA A 540 12.15 -23.76 7.22
CA ALA A 540 11.34 -24.97 7.07
C ALA A 540 10.10 -24.72 6.20
N MET A 541 9.45 -23.57 6.35
CA MET A 541 8.30 -23.19 5.52
C MET A 541 8.71 -22.89 4.08
N PHE A 542 9.85 -22.22 3.85
CA PHE A 542 10.39 -22.00 2.52
C PHE A 542 10.68 -23.33 1.81
N GLU A 543 11.35 -24.26 2.50
CA GLU A 543 11.64 -25.60 2.00
C GLU A 543 10.35 -26.38 1.70
N ALA A 544 9.37 -26.36 2.61
CA ALA A 544 8.07 -27.01 2.39
C ALA A 544 7.32 -26.42 1.18
N THR A 545 7.52 -25.14 0.89
CA THR A 545 6.86 -24.45 -0.22
C THR A 545 7.53 -24.74 -1.56
N PHE A 546 8.86 -24.66 -1.63
CA PHE A 546 9.62 -24.68 -2.88
C PHE A 546 10.41 -25.97 -3.12
N GLY A 547 10.54 -26.83 -2.11
CA GLY A 547 11.24 -28.11 -2.20
C GLY A 547 12.76 -28.02 -2.06
N ALA A 548 13.31 -26.87 -1.67
CA ALA A 548 14.74 -26.66 -1.42
C ALA A 548 14.95 -25.77 -0.19
N HIS A 549 15.92 -26.15 0.65
CA HIS A 549 16.28 -25.36 1.82
C HIS A 549 17.03 -24.09 1.40
N PRO A 550 16.71 -22.90 1.93
CA PRO A 550 17.26 -21.63 1.43
C PRO A 550 18.79 -21.51 1.59
N ASP A 551 19.39 -22.20 2.57
CA ASP A 551 20.85 -22.21 2.74
C ASP A 551 21.58 -23.12 1.72
N ASP A 552 20.85 -23.95 0.96
CA ASP A 552 21.42 -24.81 -0.09
C ASP A 552 21.53 -24.08 -1.44
N PHE A 553 21.08 -22.82 -1.52
CA PHE A 553 21.08 -22.03 -2.74
C PHE A 553 22.49 -21.57 -3.10
N GLU A 554 22.90 -21.88 -4.33
CA GLU A 554 24.14 -21.37 -4.90
C GLU A 554 23.97 -19.90 -5.29
N LEU A 555 24.88 -19.06 -4.79
CA LEU A 555 24.92 -17.63 -5.08
C LEU A 555 25.46 -17.39 -6.49
N VAL A 556 24.60 -16.89 -7.36
CA VAL A 556 24.92 -16.48 -8.72
C VAL A 556 25.57 -15.11 -8.66
N THR A 557 26.74 -14.99 -9.29
CA THR A 557 27.44 -13.71 -9.42
C THR A 557 27.20 -13.12 -10.80
N SER A 558 27.03 -11.80 -10.87
CA SER A 558 26.95 -11.11 -12.16
C SER A 558 28.22 -11.38 -12.96
N SER A 559 28.07 -11.86 -14.19
CA SER A 559 29.19 -12.07 -15.10
C SER A 559 29.71 -10.72 -15.59
N ALA A 560 30.48 -10.04 -14.74
CA ALA A 560 31.26 -8.88 -15.18
C ALA A 560 32.16 -9.33 -16.35
N THR A 561 32.06 -8.61 -17.46
CA THR A 561 32.84 -8.74 -18.70
C THR A 561 34.22 -9.37 -18.47
N LYS A 562 34.34 -10.66 -18.79
CA LYS A 562 35.64 -11.25 -19.16
C LYS A 562 36.03 -10.73 -20.53
N ASP A 563 36.29 -9.43 -20.65
CA ASP A 563 36.86 -8.85 -21.86
C ASP A 563 38.28 -8.31 -21.61
N SER A 564 39.23 -9.03 -22.19
CA SER A 564 40.59 -8.61 -22.55
C SER A 564 41.61 -8.33 -21.43
N ARG A 565 42.06 -9.40 -20.74
CA ARG A 565 43.50 -9.53 -20.42
C ARG A 565 44.00 -10.94 -20.72
N SER A 566 44.01 -11.28 -22.00
CA SER A 566 45.04 -12.16 -22.55
C SER A 566 45.34 -11.75 -23.99
N SER A 567 46.35 -10.92 -24.17
CA SER A 567 47.32 -10.99 -25.28
C SER A 567 48.30 -9.81 -25.24
N LYS A 568 49.55 -10.18 -24.93
CA LYS A 568 50.82 -9.45 -24.97
C LYS A 568 51.25 -8.71 -23.71
#